data_AF-A0A925XTF8-F1
#
_entry.id   AF-A0A925XTF8-F1
#
_cell.length_a   1.000
_cell.length_b   1.000
_cell.length_c   1.000
_cell.angle_alpha   90.00
_cell.angle_beta   90.00
_cell.angle_gamma   90.00
#
_symmetry.space_group_name_H-M   'P 1'
#
loop_
_entity.id
_entity.type
_entity.pdbx_description
1 polymer ?
#
loop_
_entity_poly.entity_id
_entity_poly.type
_entity_poly.pdbx_seq_one_letter_code
_entity_poly.pdbx_strand_id
1 'polypeptide(L)'
;MLRAIIENGNPRQRTWATQTLSLSERLRGRREVLSRLVLATPTGQKRRTIYDARNGFDLPGVLIRTEGDPPSGDPAVDEAYDGAGATYDLYLDIFERSSLDDRGIRLDATVHY
;
A
#
# COMPACT_ATOMS: atom_id res chain seq x y z
N MET A 1 -16.03 6.14 10.25
CA MET A 1 -15.22 5.55 11.35
C MET A 1 -14.39 6.59 12.10
N LEU A 2 -13.34 7.19 11.53
CA LEU A 2 -12.45 8.11 12.27
C LEU A 2 -13.17 9.31 12.93
N ARG A 3 -14.17 9.90 12.27
CA ARG A 3 -15.01 10.97 12.86
C ARG A 3 -15.69 10.54 14.16
N ALA A 4 -16.23 9.33 14.21
CA ALA A 4 -16.85 8.79 15.43
C ALA A 4 -15.83 8.56 16.55
N ILE A 5 -14.58 8.22 16.24
CA ILE A 5 -13.49 8.12 17.24
C ILE A 5 -13.08 9.51 17.74
N ILE A 6 -13.07 10.53 16.87
CA ILE A 6 -12.83 11.93 17.27
C ILE A 6 -13.90 12.40 18.26
N GLU A 7 -15.16 12.02 18.04
CA GLU A 7 -16.27 12.41 18.91
C GLU A 7 -16.26 11.64 20.24
N ASN A 8 -16.04 10.31 20.21
CA ASN A 8 -16.32 9.44 21.36
C ASN A 8 -15.06 8.86 22.03
N GLY A 9 -13.87 9.00 21.45
CA GLY A 9 -12.64 8.41 21.96
C GLY A 9 -12.01 9.17 23.13
N ASN A 10 -11.03 8.55 23.78
CA ASN A 10 -10.18 9.22 24.77
C ASN A 10 -9.22 10.25 24.10
N PRO A 11 -8.54 11.13 24.87
CA PRO A 11 -7.71 12.18 24.28
C PRO A 11 -6.67 11.68 23.27
N ARG A 12 -5.99 10.58 23.57
CA ARG A 12 -4.96 9.98 22.68
C ARG A 12 -5.57 9.45 21.39
N GLN A 13 -6.71 8.76 21.48
CA GLN A 13 -7.44 8.25 20.32
C GLN A 13 -7.94 9.39 19.42
N ARG A 14 -8.43 10.49 20.03
CA ARG A 14 -8.89 11.67 19.28
C ARG A 14 -7.74 12.32 18.52
N THR A 15 -6.57 12.47 19.13
CA THR A 15 -5.37 13.01 18.47
C THR A 15 -4.98 12.19 17.26
N TRP A 16 -4.84 10.86 17.41
CA TRP A 16 -4.51 9.98 16.30
C TRP A 16 -5.56 10.01 15.20
N ALA A 17 -6.84 9.90 15.54
CA ALA A 17 -7.91 9.91 14.54
C ALA A 17 -7.95 11.21 13.74
N THR A 18 -7.66 12.36 14.37
CA THR A 18 -7.59 13.67 13.72
C THR A 18 -6.42 13.76 12.74
N GLN A 19 -5.24 13.26 13.17
CA GLN A 19 -4.03 13.21 12.34
C GLN A 19 -4.24 12.28 11.13
N THR A 20 -4.71 11.06 11.36
CA THR A 20 -4.98 10.08 10.30
C THR A 20 -6.05 10.57 9.31
N LEU A 21 -7.10 11.24 9.80
CA LEU A 21 -8.14 11.80 8.92
C LEU A 21 -7.55 12.88 8.00
N SER A 22 -6.81 13.84 8.57
CA SER A 22 -6.16 14.90 7.80
C SER A 22 -5.18 14.35 6.77
N LEU A 23 -4.40 13.33 7.15
CA LEU A 23 -3.45 12.66 6.27
C LEU A 23 -4.16 11.90 5.13
N SER A 24 -5.24 11.18 5.43
CA SER A 24 -6.01 10.41 4.45
C SER A 24 -6.63 11.31 3.39
N GLU A 25 -7.15 12.48 3.77
CA GLU A 25 -7.70 13.45 2.80
C GLU A 25 -6.62 13.99 1.87
N ARG A 26 -5.42 14.31 2.40
CA ARG A 26 -4.27 14.73 1.58
C ARG A 26 -3.85 13.66 0.58
N LEU A 27 -3.76 12.40 1.02
CA LEU A 27 -3.41 11.28 0.15
C LEU A 27 -4.47 11.05 -0.94
N ARG A 28 -5.75 11.16 -0.61
CA ARG A 28 -6.85 11.05 -1.58
C ARG A 28 -6.74 12.14 -2.66
N GLY A 29 -6.59 13.39 -2.25
CA GLY A 29 -6.39 14.50 -3.19
C GLY A 29 -5.14 14.32 -4.05
N ARG A 30 -4.00 13.92 -3.47
CA ARG A 30 -2.77 13.65 -4.23
C ARG A 30 -2.97 12.52 -5.25
N ARG A 31 -3.67 11.44 -4.88
CA ARG A 31 -3.95 10.31 -5.77
C ARG A 31 -4.85 10.71 -6.94
N GLU A 32 -5.86 11.53 -6.73
CA GLU A 32 -6.73 12.02 -7.82
C GLU A 32 -5.96 12.82 -8.89
N VAL A 33 -4.90 13.52 -8.47
CA VAL A 33 -4.00 14.23 -9.37
C VAL A 33 -3.02 13.26 -10.04
N LEU A 34 -2.33 12.42 -9.26
CA LEU A 34 -1.31 11.50 -9.77
C LEU A 34 -1.88 10.39 -10.65
N SER A 35 -3.10 9.90 -10.39
CA SER A 35 -3.75 8.88 -11.23
C SER A 35 -3.97 9.34 -12.67
N ARG A 36 -3.92 10.66 -12.92
CA ARG A 36 -3.98 11.23 -14.27
C ARG A 36 -2.61 11.29 -14.96
N LEU A 37 -1.52 11.09 -14.22
CA LEU A 37 -0.14 11.28 -14.67
C LEU A 37 0.68 9.97 -14.68
N VAL A 38 0.36 9.01 -13.82
CA VAL A 38 1.15 7.78 -13.69
C VAL A 38 0.82 6.80 -14.82
N LEU A 39 1.82 6.50 -15.65
CA LEU A 39 1.83 5.33 -16.51
C LEU A 39 2.28 4.13 -15.67
N ALA A 40 1.41 3.14 -15.53
CA ALA A 40 1.74 1.83 -14.99
C ALA A 40 2.96 1.26 -15.71
N THR A 41 3.90 0.62 -14.99
CA THR A 41 4.96 -0.18 -15.62
C THR A 41 4.48 -1.63 -15.70
N PRO A 42 4.08 -2.11 -16.89
CA PRO A 42 3.70 -3.51 -17.08
C PRO A 42 4.96 -4.35 -16.95
N THR A 43 4.91 -5.39 -16.12
CA THR A 43 5.99 -6.37 -15.98
C THR A 43 5.66 -7.70 -16.65
N GLY A 44 4.40 -7.89 -17.09
CA GLY A 44 3.91 -9.10 -17.73
C GLY A 44 3.82 -10.32 -16.82
N GLN A 45 4.25 -10.21 -15.56
CA GLN A 45 4.29 -11.29 -14.58
C GLN A 45 4.11 -10.74 -13.17
N LYS A 46 3.97 -11.62 -12.17
CA LYS A 46 3.89 -11.23 -10.77
C LYS A 46 5.17 -10.51 -10.35
N ARG A 47 5.03 -9.28 -9.84
CA ARG A 47 6.16 -8.48 -9.34
C ARG A 47 5.73 -7.66 -8.13
N ARG A 48 6.21 -8.04 -6.96
CA ARG A 48 6.01 -7.31 -5.71
C ARG A 48 7.25 -6.52 -5.32
N THR A 49 7.02 -5.34 -4.77
CA THR A 49 8.08 -4.46 -4.23
C THR A 49 7.60 -3.86 -2.92
N ILE A 50 8.26 -4.19 -1.81
CA ILE A 50 7.90 -3.70 -0.48
C ILE A 50 8.95 -2.70 -0.01
N TYR A 51 8.47 -1.52 0.37
CA TYR A 51 9.24 -0.44 0.93
C TYR A 51 8.85 -0.20 2.40
N ASP A 52 9.73 0.44 3.15
CA ASP A 52 9.52 0.83 4.55
C ASP A 52 9.70 2.36 4.68
N ALA A 53 8.66 3.02 5.19
CA ALA A 53 8.68 4.46 5.47
C ALA A 53 9.31 4.81 6.84
N ARG A 54 9.66 3.81 7.65
CA ARG A 54 10.35 3.90 8.94
C ARG A 54 9.63 4.78 9.96
N ASN A 55 8.30 4.65 10.02
CA ASN A 55 7.38 5.49 10.80
C ASN A 55 7.42 6.98 10.39
N GLY A 56 7.78 7.24 9.13
CA GLY A 56 7.78 8.55 8.49
C GLY A 56 6.77 8.65 7.36
N PHE A 57 6.73 9.80 6.69
CA PHE A 57 5.71 10.09 5.66
C PHE A 57 6.28 10.16 4.23
N ASP A 58 7.55 9.83 4.06
CA ASP A 58 8.23 9.89 2.76
C ASP A 58 7.98 8.61 1.95
N LEU A 59 7.52 8.78 0.72
CA LEU A 59 7.14 7.69 -0.18
C LEU A 59 8.06 7.66 -1.42
N PRO A 60 8.42 6.47 -1.93
CA PRO A 60 7.96 5.15 -1.48
C PRO A 60 8.65 4.66 -0.20
N GLY A 61 9.73 5.31 0.26
CA GLY A 61 10.51 4.87 1.41
C GLY A 61 11.74 4.06 1.00
N VAL A 62 12.27 3.24 1.92
CA VAL A 62 13.45 2.40 1.68
C VAL A 62 13.02 1.03 1.16
N LEU A 63 13.62 0.53 0.08
CA LEU A 63 13.33 -0.80 -0.43
C LEU A 63 13.77 -1.88 0.56
N ILE A 64 12.86 -2.77 0.96
CA ILE A 64 13.14 -3.86 1.92
C ILE A 64 13.04 -5.25 1.27
N ARG A 65 12.06 -5.47 0.38
CA ARG A 65 11.81 -6.81 -0.18
C ARG A 65 11.31 -6.74 -1.61
N THR A 66 11.79 -7.62 -2.48
CA THR A 66 11.38 -7.74 -3.88
C THR A 66 10.93 -9.16 -4.23
N GLU A 67 10.37 -9.34 -5.43
CA GLU A 67 9.94 -10.64 -5.93
C GLU A 67 11.05 -11.71 -5.83
N GLY A 68 10.76 -12.84 -5.18
CA GLY A 68 11.71 -13.94 -4.92
C GLY A 68 12.56 -13.80 -3.66
N ASP A 69 12.61 -12.63 -3.02
CA ASP A 69 13.42 -12.45 -1.81
C ASP A 69 12.87 -13.26 -0.60
N PRO A 70 13.75 -13.78 0.26
CA PRO A 70 13.33 -14.48 1.48
C PRO A 70 12.58 -13.55 2.43
N PRO A 71 11.80 -14.09 3.39
CA PRO A 71 11.16 -13.31 4.44
C PRO A 71 12.15 -12.39 5.17
N SER A 72 11.71 -11.16 5.47
CA SER A 72 12.56 -10.19 6.15
C SER A 72 12.61 -10.41 7.66
N GLY A 73 11.61 -11.10 8.22
CA GLY A 73 11.40 -11.24 9.66
C GLY A 73 10.61 -10.09 10.29
N ASP A 74 10.26 -9.07 9.52
CA ASP A 74 9.31 -8.02 9.93
C ASP A 74 7.89 -8.44 9.51
N PRO A 75 6.95 -8.65 10.44
CA PRO A 75 5.59 -9.09 10.13
C PRO A 75 4.87 -8.18 9.13
N ALA A 76 5.04 -6.85 9.21
CA ALA A 76 4.34 -5.94 8.31
C ALA A 76 4.86 -6.06 6.88
N VAL A 77 6.18 -6.22 6.71
CA VAL A 77 6.81 -6.42 5.41
C VAL A 77 6.36 -7.75 4.80
N ASP A 78 6.38 -8.81 5.59
CA ASP A 78 6.04 -10.16 5.15
C ASP A 78 4.55 -10.28 4.82
N GLU A 79 3.65 -9.72 5.64
CA GLU A 79 2.22 -9.66 5.37
C GLU A 79 1.90 -8.82 4.12
N ALA A 80 2.57 -7.69 3.93
CA ALA A 80 2.39 -6.87 2.73
C ALA A 80 2.83 -7.63 1.46
N TYR A 81 3.95 -8.37 1.55
CA TYR A 81 4.46 -9.19 0.45
C TYR A 81 3.51 -10.35 0.09
N ASP A 82 3.03 -11.08 1.10
CA ASP A 82 2.15 -12.22 0.92
C ASP A 82 0.75 -11.79 0.48
N GLY A 83 0.20 -10.73 1.08
CA GLY A 83 -1.10 -10.17 0.73
C GLY A 83 -1.14 -9.60 -0.70
N ALA A 84 -0.09 -8.88 -1.12
CA ALA A 84 0.05 -8.45 -2.52
C ALA A 84 0.14 -9.66 -3.45
N GLY A 85 0.80 -10.73 -3.00
CA GLY A 85 0.94 -11.96 -3.76
C GLY A 85 -0.40 -12.65 -3.99
N ALA A 86 -1.17 -12.87 -2.92
CA ALA A 86 -2.49 -13.46 -2.97
C ALA A 86 -3.47 -12.61 -3.80
N THR A 87 -3.34 -11.29 -3.75
CA THR A 87 -4.15 -10.38 -4.59
C THR A 87 -3.86 -10.57 -6.08
N TYR A 88 -2.58 -10.68 -6.46
CA TYR A 88 -2.22 -10.96 -7.85
C TYR A 88 -2.79 -12.30 -8.33
N ASP A 89 -2.62 -13.35 -7.52
CA ASP A 89 -3.07 -14.70 -7.86
C ASP A 89 -4.61 -14.76 -7.99
N LEU A 90 -5.35 -14.09 -7.10
CA LEU A 90 -6.80 -13.95 -7.23
C LEU A 90 -7.19 -13.32 -8.58
N TYR A 91 -6.53 -12.22 -8.97
CA TYR A 91 -6.83 -11.56 -10.24
C TYR A 91 -6.51 -12.44 -11.45
N LEU A 92 -5.36 -13.12 -11.42
CA LEU A 92 -4.95 -13.97 -12.52
C LEU A 92 -5.83 -15.23 -12.63
N ASP A 93 -5.99 -15.96 -11.54
CA ASP A 93 -6.55 -17.31 -11.56
C ASP A 93 -8.07 -17.33 -11.65
N ILE A 94 -8.75 -16.33 -11.05
CA ILE A 94 -10.22 -16.28 -10.99
C ILE A 94 -10.80 -15.32 -12.03
N PHE A 95 -10.12 -14.20 -12.29
CA PHE A 95 -10.63 -13.17 -13.20
C PHE A 95 -9.91 -13.13 -14.54
N GLU A 96 -8.93 -14.03 -14.78
CA GLU A 96 -8.09 -14.06 -15.99
C GLU A 96 -7.45 -12.70 -16.28
N ARG A 97 -7.21 -11.90 -15.23
CA ARG A 97 -6.76 -10.51 -15.31
C ARG A 97 -5.31 -10.40 -14.86
N SER A 98 -4.46 -9.83 -15.72
CA SER A 98 -3.04 -9.64 -15.38
C SER A 98 -2.87 -8.43 -14.45
N SER A 99 -2.84 -8.67 -13.13
CA SER A 99 -2.71 -7.63 -12.10
C SER A 99 -3.87 -6.60 -12.08
N LEU A 100 -3.68 -5.49 -11.36
CA LEU A 100 -4.72 -4.47 -11.14
C LEU A 100 -5.12 -3.72 -12.41
N ASP A 101 -4.24 -3.63 -13.41
CA ASP A 101 -4.46 -2.88 -14.66
C ASP A 101 -4.75 -3.74 -15.89
N ASP A 102 -4.82 -5.06 -15.71
CA ASP A 102 -4.92 -6.05 -16.80
C ASP A 102 -3.73 -6.08 -17.77
N ARG A 103 -2.58 -5.54 -17.34
CA ARG A 103 -1.34 -5.52 -18.12
C ARG A 103 -0.13 -6.00 -17.31
N GLY A 104 -0.34 -6.43 -16.07
CA GLY A 104 0.73 -6.92 -15.21
C GLY A 104 1.51 -5.79 -14.53
N ILE A 105 0.84 -4.69 -14.13
CA ILE A 105 1.50 -3.67 -13.30
C ILE A 105 2.15 -4.30 -12.06
N ARG A 106 3.34 -3.81 -11.72
CA ARG A 106 3.99 -4.14 -10.44
C ARG A 106 3.10 -3.76 -9.24
N LEU A 107 3.21 -4.53 -8.17
CA LEU A 107 2.53 -4.28 -6.90
C LEU A 107 3.54 -3.71 -5.90
N ASP A 108 3.55 -2.38 -5.81
CA ASP A 108 4.40 -1.66 -4.86
C ASP A 108 3.60 -1.33 -3.60
N ALA A 109 4.16 -1.64 -2.43
CA ALA A 109 3.58 -1.32 -1.13
C ALA A 109 4.62 -0.67 -0.21
N THR A 110 4.18 0.26 0.63
CA THR A 110 4.99 0.85 1.69
C THR A 110 4.39 0.53 3.05
N VAL A 111 5.20 -0.01 3.95
CA VAL A 111 4.82 -0.29 5.35
C VAL A 111 5.36 0.78 6.29
N HIS A 112 4.90 0.75 7.55
CA HIS A 112 5.33 1.65 8.63
C HIS A 112 5.22 3.14 8.26
N TYR A 113 4.08 3.54 7.69
CA TYR A 113 3.75 4.92 7.31
C TYR A 113 2.98 5.66 8.42
#